data_AF-A0A520FKU0-F1
#
_entry.id   AF-A0A520FKU0-F1
#
_cell.length_a   1.000
_cell.length_b   1.000
_cell.length_c   1.000
_cell.angle_alpha   90.00
_cell.angle_beta   90.00
_cell.angle_gamma   90.00
#
_symmetry.space_group_name_H-M   'P 1'
#
loop_
_entity.id
_entity.type
_entity.pdbx_description
1 polymer ?
#
loop_
_entity_poly.entity_id
_entity_poly.type
_entity_poly.pdbx_seq_one_letter_code
_entity_poly.pdbx_strand_id
1 'polypeptide(L)'
;MITDELRLLPARAAQFIRRHRDRGDSAPETGFSVLEVLVHCAPVRGDAFVAFQLLSRRDLPASDILQQDSLDDALDVFDSFAVTEHECEETFGPNWPQVMMHALDAAAVLHDRFGELRRPSDVVDSRPRLAAWVCARDAAWAAGRIKSWYRAQDAAWERRYMDEVTLREDEQLCSDLATAVRDAAAALAVADLVGTDDFTGSHFETLLEPWRLCSPEGASSRPRALHR
;
A
#
# COMPACT_ATOMS: atom_id res chain seq x y z
N MET A 1 13.47 -4.41 4.28
CA MET A 1 13.75 -4.50 5.73
C MET A 1 12.45 -4.18 6.45
N ILE A 2 12.06 -5.00 7.43
CA ILE A 2 10.88 -4.74 8.26
C ILE A 2 11.30 -3.77 9.38
N THR A 3 10.61 -2.63 9.51
CA THR A 3 10.85 -1.62 10.55
C THR A 3 10.34 -2.10 11.90
N ASP A 4 10.89 -1.58 13.00
CA ASP A 4 10.42 -1.94 14.34
C ASP A 4 9.01 -1.36 14.60
N GLU A 5 8.71 -0.24 13.96
CA GLU A 5 7.43 0.45 13.94
C GLU A 5 6.35 -0.45 13.37
N LEU A 6 6.61 -1.06 12.21
CA LEU A 6 5.69 -2.01 11.60
C LEU A 6 5.56 -3.29 12.45
N ARG A 7 6.66 -3.81 13.01
CA ARG A 7 6.62 -5.00 13.89
C ARG A 7 5.76 -4.80 15.13
N LEU A 8 5.81 -3.60 15.72
CA LEU A 8 5.09 -3.28 16.95
C LEU A 8 3.65 -2.82 16.70
N LEU A 9 3.28 -2.54 15.44
CA LEU A 9 1.99 -1.94 15.11
C LEU A 9 0.79 -2.80 15.53
N PRO A 10 0.75 -4.13 15.30
CA PRO A 10 -0.33 -4.99 15.80
C PRO A 10 -0.51 -4.91 17.33
N ALA A 11 0.59 -4.95 18.08
CA ALA A 11 0.56 -4.86 19.55
C ALA A 11 0.08 -3.48 20.04
N ARG A 12 0.48 -2.40 19.36
CA ARG A 12 0.00 -1.04 19.65
C ARG A 12 -1.50 -0.91 19.39
N ALA A 13 -1.99 -1.46 18.27
CA ALA A 13 -3.41 -1.51 17.93
C ALA A 13 -4.22 -2.29 18.98
N ALA A 14 -3.73 -3.45 19.41
CA ALA A 14 -4.37 -4.24 20.47
C ALA A 14 -4.44 -3.46 21.80
N GLN A 15 -3.37 -2.77 22.18
CA GLN A 15 -3.35 -1.93 23.38
C GLN A 15 -4.32 -0.74 23.26
N PHE A 16 -4.43 -0.14 22.08
CA PHE A 16 -5.39 0.94 21.81
C PHE A 16 -6.82 0.46 22.00
N ILE A 17 -7.20 -0.68 21.42
CA ILE A 17 -8.54 -1.26 21.54
C ILE A 17 -8.89 -1.54 23.01
N ARG A 18 -7.98 -2.17 23.76
CA ARG A 18 -8.19 -2.46 25.20
C ARG A 18 -8.44 -1.21 26.02
N ARG A 19 -7.64 -0.16 25.84
CA ARG A 19 -7.81 1.11 26.58
C ARG A 19 -9.15 1.78 26.30
N HIS A 20 -9.67 1.67 25.08
CA HIS A 20 -10.98 2.23 24.73
C HIS A 20 -12.13 1.40 25.29
N ARG A 21 -11.99 0.07 25.36
CA ARG A 21 -12.93 -0.82 26.04
C ARG A 21 -13.08 -0.48 27.53
N ASP A 22 -11.97 -0.31 28.24
CA ASP A 22 -11.95 -0.16 29.70
C ASP A 22 -12.48 1.19 30.20
N ARG A 23 -12.44 2.24 29.36
CA ARG A 23 -12.90 3.58 29.73
C ARG A 23 -14.41 3.74 29.79
N GLY A 24 -15.18 2.79 29.24
CA GLY A 24 -16.64 2.86 29.24
C GLY A 24 -17.19 4.14 28.58
N ASP A 25 -16.38 4.83 27.77
CA ASP A 25 -16.80 5.99 27.00
C ASP A 25 -17.94 5.52 26.08
N SER A 26 -19.10 6.11 26.32
CA SER A 26 -20.38 5.84 25.68
C SER A 26 -20.22 5.57 24.19
N ALA A 27 -20.57 4.34 23.80
CA ALA A 27 -20.95 3.85 22.48
C ALA A 27 -20.06 4.28 21.28
N PRO A 28 -19.47 3.33 20.54
CA PRO A 28 -19.18 3.59 19.14
C PRO A 28 -20.52 3.68 18.40
N GLU A 29 -21.12 4.87 18.36
CA GLU A 29 -21.71 5.30 17.08
C GLU A 29 -20.59 5.54 16.04
N THR A 30 -19.33 5.60 16.46
CA THR A 30 -18.15 5.58 15.59
C THR A 30 -17.56 4.18 15.48
N GLY A 31 -17.97 3.45 14.43
CA GLY A 31 -17.34 2.20 14.06
C GLY A 31 -15.87 2.38 13.72
N PHE A 32 -14.98 1.72 14.46
CA PHE A 32 -13.56 1.68 14.14
C PHE A 32 -13.29 0.48 13.26
N SER A 33 -12.92 0.64 12.00
CA SER A 33 -12.28 -0.43 11.23
C SER A 33 -10.93 -0.80 11.82
N VAL A 34 -10.48 -2.03 11.57
CA VAL A 34 -9.11 -2.50 11.84
C VAL A 34 -8.09 -1.52 11.28
N LEU A 35 -8.31 -1.08 10.05
CA LEU A 35 -7.45 -0.12 9.35
C LEU A 35 -7.41 1.24 10.05
N GLU A 36 -8.53 1.78 10.52
CA GLU A 36 -8.58 3.04 11.27
C GLU A 36 -7.76 2.97 12.56
N VAL A 37 -7.86 1.86 13.28
CA VAL A 37 -7.04 1.62 14.48
C VAL A 37 -5.56 1.58 14.12
N LEU A 38 -5.19 0.87 13.05
CA LEU A 38 -3.80 0.79 12.58
C LEU A 38 -3.26 2.16 12.18
N VAL A 39 -4.02 2.94 11.42
CA VAL A 39 -3.64 4.30 11.00
C VAL A 39 -3.45 5.21 12.21
N HIS A 40 -4.32 5.11 13.22
CA HIS A 40 -4.18 5.89 14.45
C HIS A 40 -2.92 5.52 15.26
N CYS A 41 -2.49 4.26 15.21
CA CYS A 41 -1.35 3.76 15.97
C CYS A 41 -0.02 3.83 15.21
N ALA A 42 -0.06 4.05 13.89
CA ALA A 42 1.11 4.04 13.03
C ALA A 42 1.81 5.41 13.01
N PRO A 43 3.15 5.45 13.05
CA PRO A 43 3.89 6.70 12.91
C PRO A 43 3.79 7.27 11.48
N VAL A 44 3.73 6.38 10.48
CA VAL A 44 3.48 6.72 9.08
C VAL A 44 2.33 5.89 8.54
N ARG A 45 1.48 6.48 7.70
CA ARG A 45 0.26 5.80 7.18
C ARG A 45 0.59 4.53 6.40
N GLY A 46 1.72 4.49 5.69
CA GLY A 46 2.14 3.33 4.92
C GLY A 46 2.33 2.08 5.78
N ASP A 47 2.80 2.22 7.03
CA ASP A 47 2.93 1.08 7.95
C ASP A 47 1.56 0.47 8.25
N ALA A 48 0.52 1.30 8.41
CA ALA A 48 -0.83 0.83 8.64
C ALA A 48 -1.40 0.06 7.45
N PHE A 49 -1.15 0.52 6.23
CA PHE A 49 -1.63 -0.14 5.02
C PHE A 49 -0.93 -1.49 4.81
N VAL A 50 0.39 -1.53 4.99
CA VAL A 50 1.16 -2.78 4.95
C VAL A 50 0.67 -3.74 6.04
N ALA A 51 0.56 -3.29 7.30
CA ALA A 51 0.08 -4.12 8.39
C ALA A 51 -1.33 -4.65 8.14
N PHE A 52 -2.24 -3.81 7.62
CA PHE A 52 -3.60 -4.21 7.29
C PHE A 52 -3.62 -5.31 6.24
N GLN A 53 -2.80 -5.21 5.18
CA GLN A 53 -2.71 -6.24 4.16
C GLN A 53 -2.07 -7.54 4.66
N LEU A 54 -1.12 -7.48 5.60
CA LEU A 54 -0.57 -8.68 6.26
C LEU A 54 -1.64 -9.37 7.13
N LEU A 55 -2.31 -8.58 7.97
CA LEU A 55 -3.32 -9.01 8.92
C LEU A 55 -4.57 -9.57 8.21
N SER A 56 -5.01 -8.97 7.10
CA SER A 56 -6.16 -9.43 6.29
C SER A 56 -5.96 -10.80 5.63
N ARG A 57 -4.81 -11.49 5.85
CA ARG A 57 -4.65 -12.92 5.52
C ARG A 57 -5.21 -13.85 6.59
N ARG A 58 -5.35 -13.38 7.83
CA ARG A 58 -5.67 -14.18 9.01
C ARG A 58 -7.17 -14.21 9.31
N ASP A 59 -8.00 -14.15 8.27
CA ASP A 59 -9.46 -14.08 8.37
C ASP A 59 -9.94 -13.00 9.35
N LEU A 60 -9.19 -11.90 9.46
CA LEU A 60 -9.68 -10.73 10.17
C LEU A 60 -11.03 -10.34 9.58
N PRO A 61 -12.01 -9.99 10.43
CA PRO A 61 -13.24 -9.41 9.93
C PRO A 61 -12.84 -8.24 9.04
N ALA A 62 -13.10 -8.39 7.74
CA ALA A 62 -12.91 -7.33 6.75
C ALA A 62 -13.91 -6.18 7.00
N SER A 63 -14.60 -6.17 8.15
CA SER A 63 -15.64 -5.21 8.42
C SER A 63 -15.02 -3.84 8.54
N ASP A 64 -15.66 -2.91 7.85
CA ASP A 64 -15.43 -1.47 7.96
C ASP A 64 -15.65 -0.92 9.38
N ILE A 65 -16.15 -1.76 10.30
CA ILE A 65 -16.51 -1.45 11.66
C ILE A 65 -16.26 -2.68 12.54
N LEU A 66 -15.33 -2.58 13.48
CA LEU A 66 -15.17 -3.51 14.59
C LEU A 66 -16.39 -3.36 15.51
N GLN A 67 -17.20 -4.40 15.57
CA GLN A 67 -18.35 -4.48 16.46
C GLN A 67 -17.93 -5.07 17.81
N GLN A 68 -18.70 -4.77 18.86
CA GLN A 68 -18.34 -5.20 20.22
C GLN A 68 -18.18 -6.72 20.36
N ASP A 69 -18.93 -7.49 19.59
CA ASP A 69 -18.88 -8.95 19.52
C ASP A 69 -17.71 -9.52 18.71
N SER A 70 -17.07 -8.71 17.85
CA SER A 70 -15.86 -9.08 17.07
C SER A 70 -14.56 -8.50 17.64
N LEU A 71 -14.63 -7.73 18.74
CA LEU A 71 -13.44 -7.16 19.36
C LEU A 71 -12.49 -8.21 19.94
N ASP A 72 -13.02 -9.24 20.60
CA ASP A 72 -12.19 -10.29 21.19
C ASP A 72 -11.48 -11.11 20.08
N ASP A 73 -12.18 -11.44 18.99
CA ASP A 73 -11.59 -12.08 17.80
C ASP A 73 -10.50 -11.21 17.16
N ALA A 74 -10.74 -9.90 17.02
CA ALA A 74 -9.73 -8.98 16.48
C ALA A 74 -8.50 -8.88 17.40
N LEU A 75 -8.70 -8.81 18.71
CA LEU A 75 -7.61 -8.78 19.70
C LEU A 75 -6.77 -10.06 19.65
N ASP A 76 -7.42 -11.23 19.57
CA ASP A 76 -6.73 -12.52 19.45
C ASP A 76 -5.85 -12.57 18.19
N VAL A 77 -6.35 -12.03 17.06
CA VAL A 77 -5.54 -11.91 15.85
C VAL A 77 -4.37 -10.94 16.06
N PHE A 78 -4.59 -9.74 16.62
CA PHE A 78 -3.51 -8.77 16.83
C PHE A 78 -2.42 -9.27 17.79
N ASP A 79 -2.80 -9.97 18.87
CA ASP A 79 -1.85 -10.47 19.87
C ASP A 79 -1.05 -11.68 19.35
N SER A 80 -1.65 -12.52 18.53
CA SER A 80 -1.00 -13.69 17.94
C SER A 80 -0.19 -13.37 16.69
N PHE A 81 -0.44 -12.22 16.06
CA PHE A 81 0.20 -11.86 14.81
C PHE A 81 1.59 -11.25 15.00
N ALA A 82 2.58 -11.90 14.36
CA ALA A 82 3.94 -11.38 14.26
C ALA A 82 4.24 -10.99 12.81
N VAL A 83 4.69 -9.76 12.59
CA VAL A 83 5.20 -9.32 11.29
C VAL A 83 6.56 -9.98 11.05
N THR A 84 6.58 -10.98 10.17
CA THR A 84 7.78 -11.74 9.81
C THR A 84 8.04 -11.67 8.31
N GLU A 85 9.27 -11.98 7.88
CA GLU A 85 9.61 -12.06 6.46
C GLU A 85 8.75 -13.09 5.73
N HIS A 86 8.41 -14.20 6.40
CA HIS A 86 7.52 -15.21 5.85
C HIS A 86 6.11 -14.67 5.58
N GLU A 87 5.52 -13.92 6.53
CA GLU A 87 4.21 -13.29 6.29
C GLU A 87 4.28 -12.25 5.17
N CYS A 88 5.37 -11.49 5.08
CA CYS A 88 5.59 -10.53 4.00
C CYS A 88 5.71 -11.22 2.63
N GLU A 89 6.49 -12.29 2.54
CA GLU A 89 6.66 -13.08 1.31
C GLU A 89 5.37 -13.76 0.90
N GLU A 90 4.63 -14.35 1.84
CA GLU A 90 3.33 -14.94 1.57
C GLU A 90 2.31 -13.90 1.06
N THR A 91 2.36 -12.68 1.60
CA THR A 91 1.42 -11.60 1.26
C THR A 91 1.75 -10.96 -0.08
N PHE A 92 2.99 -10.53 -0.28
CA PHE A 92 3.41 -9.69 -1.41
C PHE A 92 4.28 -10.45 -2.43
N GLY A 93 4.71 -11.67 -2.11
CA GLY A 93 5.62 -12.48 -2.91
C GLY A 93 7.11 -12.26 -2.59
N PRO A 94 8.04 -12.90 -3.32
CA PRO A 94 9.48 -12.83 -3.07
C PRO A 94 10.06 -11.42 -3.15
N ASN A 95 9.42 -10.49 -3.88
CA ASN A 95 9.81 -9.08 -3.92
C ASN A 95 9.09 -8.21 -2.87
N TRP A 96 8.61 -8.81 -1.77
CA TRP A 96 7.99 -8.08 -0.67
C TRP A 96 8.82 -6.89 -0.14
N PRO A 97 10.18 -6.92 -0.09
CA PRO A 97 10.92 -5.78 0.42
C PRO A 97 10.71 -4.53 -0.43
N GLN A 98 10.68 -4.68 -1.75
CA GLN A 98 10.48 -3.59 -2.71
C GLN A 98 9.06 -3.06 -2.66
N VAL A 99 8.07 -3.95 -2.54
CA VAL A 99 6.66 -3.57 -2.37
C VAL A 99 6.48 -2.74 -1.10
N MET A 100 7.06 -3.19 0.02
CA MET A 100 6.97 -2.48 1.29
C MET A 100 7.67 -1.11 1.23
N MET A 101 8.89 -1.03 0.71
CA MET A 101 9.57 0.26 0.54
C MET A 101 8.74 1.23 -0.28
N HIS A 102 8.21 0.77 -1.42
CA HIS A 102 7.34 1.60 -2.26
C HIS A 102 6.06 2.04 -1.55
N ALA A 103 5.40 1.17 -0.79
CA ALA A 103 4.21 1.52 -0.03
C ALA A 103 4.49 2.59 1.04
N LEU A 104 5.61 2.46 1.76
CA LEU A 104 6.04 3.42 2.77
C LEU A 104 6.43 4.76 2.12
N ASP A 105 7.21 4.73 1.05
CA ASP A 105 7.65 5.91 0.32
C ASP A 105 6.47 6.65 -0.31
N ALA A 106 5.55 5.91 -0.94
CA ALA A 106 4.34 6.48 -1.52
C ALA A 106 3.48 7.16 -0.45
N ALA A 107 3.23 6.49 0.68
CA ALA A 107 2.45 7.07 1.77
C ALA A 107 3.11 8.33 2.37
N ALA A 108 4.44 8.33 2.55
CA ALA A 108 5.17 9.49 3.06
C ALA A 108 5.14 10.66 2.07
N VAL A 109 5.38 10.41 0.78
CA VAL A 109 5.33 11.46 -0.26
C VAL A 109 3.92 12.04 -0.38
N LEU A 110 2.88 11.20 -0.38
CA LEU A 110 1.49 11.63 -0.47
C LEU A 110 1.03 12.39 0.78
N HIS A 111 1.56 12.06 1.96
CA HIS A 111 1.19 12.73 3.21
C HIS A 111 1.95 14.03 3.44
N ASP A 112 3.27 14.02 3.25
CA ASP A 112 4.15 15.11 3.66
C ASP A 112 4.53 16.06 2.51
N ARG A 113 4.52 15.55 1.27
CA ARG A 113 5.07 16.24 0.09
C ARG A 113 4.09 16.29 -1.08
N PHE A 114 2.79 16.25 -0.80
CA PHE A 114 1.75 16.22 -1.84
C PHE A 114 1.86 17.39 -2.82
N GLY A 115 2.03 18.61 -2.29
CA GLY A 115 2.17 19.82 -3.10
C GLY A 115 3.42 19.87 -3.98
N GLU A 116 4.39 18.97 -3.75
CA GLU A 116 5.61 18.83 -4.56
C GLU A 116 5.44 17.81 -5.70
N LEU A 117 4.38 17.00 -5.67
CA LEU A 117 4.11 16.02 -6.70
C LEU A 117 3.75 16.72 -8.00
N ARG A 118 4.48 16.35 -9.06
CA ARG A 118 4.13 16.78 -10.41
C ARG A 118 3.00 15.90 -10.90
N ARG A 119 2.01 16.51 -11.56
CA ARG A 119 1.10 15.71 -12.39
C ARG A 119 1.95 14.99 -13.44
N PRO A 120 1.80 13.66 -13.61
CA PRO A 120 2.35 13.00 -14.78
C PRO A 120 1.74 13.73 -15.99
N SER A 121 2.57 14.29 -16.88
CA SER A 121 2.11 15.19 -17.92
C SER A 121 0.93 14.60 -18.70
N ASP A 122 -0.03 15.45 -19.08
CA ASP A 122 -1.14 15.09 -19.94
C ASP A 122 -0.64 14.23 -21.12
N VAL A 123 -1.22 13.04 -21.24
CA VAL A 123 -1.03 12.05 -22.31
C VAL A 123 0.26 11.22 -22.24
N VAL A 124 0.43 10.44 -21.16
CA VAL A 124 1.01 9.09 -21.36
C VAL A 124 -0.04 8.31 -22.16
N ASP A 125 0.30 7.83 -23.36
CA ASP A 125 -0.60 6.93 -24.10
C ASP A 125 -0.98 5.77 -23.17
N SER A 126 -2.26 5.69 -22.82
CA SER A 126 -2.74 4.71 -21.85
C SER A 126 -2.66 3.29 -22.41
N ARG A 127 -2.48 3.14 -23.74
CA ARG A 127 -2.39 1.84 -24.41
C ARG A 127 -1.10 1.08 -24.05
N PRO A 128 0.12 1.64 -24.20
CA PRO A 128 1.34 1.01 -23.70
C PRO A 128 1.26 0.59 -22.22
N ARG A 129 0.74 1.48 -21.37
CA ARG A 129 0.57 1.18 -19.94
C ARG A 129 -0.42 0.03 -19.72
N LEU A 130 -1.58 0.07 -20.36
CA LEU A 130 -2.59 -0.99 -20.23
C LEU A 130 -2.06 -2.32 -20.76
N ALA A 131 -1.33 -2.33 -21.87
CA ALA A 131 -0.68 -3.53 -22.40
C ALA A 131 0.33 -4.10 -21.40
N ALA A 132 1.21 -3.25 -20.86
CA ALA A 132 2.16 -3.64 -19.82
C ALA A 132 1.46 -4.20 -18.56
N TRP A 133 0.37 -3.56 -18.14
CA TRP A 133 -0.42 -3.97 -16.98
C TRP A 133 -1.07 -5.35 -17.19
N VAL A 134 -1.64 -5.59 -18.38
CA VAL A 134 -2.23 -6.88 -18.74
C VAL A 134 -1.16 -7.97 -18.74
N CYS A 135 -0.02 -7.74 -19.39
CA CYS A 135 1.08 -8.72 -19.42
C CYS A 135 1.58 -9.05 -18.00
N ALA A 136 1.78 -8.04 -17.15
CA ALA A 136 2.24 -8.23 -15.78
C ALA A 136 1.21 -8.98 -14.92
N ARG A 137 -0.08 -8.63 -15.05
CA ARG A 137 -1.17 -9.34 -14.34
C ARG A 137 -1.29 -10.79 -14.81
N ASP A 138 -1.18 -11.03 -16.11
CA ASP A 138 -1.33 -12.37 -16.66
C ASP A 138 -0.13 -13.26 -16.25
N ALA A 139 1.08 -12.71 -16.19
CA ALA A 139 2.24 -13.37 -15.57
C ALA A 139 2.02 -13.67 -14.08
N ALA A 140 1.46 -12.71 -13.33
CA ALA A 140 1.09 -12.92 -11.93
C ALA A 140 0.06 -14.06 -11.77
N TRP A 141 -0.92 -14.13 -12.68
CA TRP A 141 -1.93 -15.19 -12.71
C TRP A 141 -1.31 -16.55 -13.01
N ALA A 142 -0.48 -16.64 -14.04
CA ALA A 142 0.21 -17.87 -14.44
C ALA A 142 1.11 -18.42 -13.31
N ALA A 143 1.76 -17.53 -12.56
CA ALA A 143 2.57 -17.87 -11.39
C ALA A 143 1.75 -18.17 -10.11
N GLY A 144 0.42 -18.05 -10.13
CA GLY A 144 -0.44 -18.24 -8.95
C GLY A 144 -0.37 -17.10 -7.92
N ARG A 145 0.13 -15.93 -8.32
CA ARG A 145 0.46 -14.77 -7.46
C ARG A 145 -0.49 -13.59 -7.62
N ILE A 146 -1.65 -13.80 -8.23
CA ILE A 146 -2.66 -12.75 -8.43
C ILE A 146 -3.12 -12.08 -7.12
N LYS A 147 -3.15 -12.82 -6.00
CA LYS A 147 -3.48 -12.25 -4.70
C LYS A 147 -2.41 -11.25 -4.24
N SER A 148 -1.13 -11.60 -4.38
CA SER A 148 -0.01 -10.71 -4.06
C SER A 148 0.01 -9.47 -4.95
N TRP A 149 -0.34 -9.62 -6.23
CA TRP A 149 -0.49 -8.51 -7.17
C TRP A 149 -1.52 -7.46 -6.70
N TYR A 150 -2.67 -7.89 -6.18
CA TYR A 150 -3.68 -6.97 -5.65
C TYR A 150 -3.31 -6.42 -4.27
N ARG A 151 -2.81 -7.26 -3.35
CA ARG A 151 -2.40 -6.80 -2.02
C ARG A 151 -1.27 -5.77 -2.06
N ALA A 152 -0.34 -5.89 -3.01
CA ALA A 152 0.70 -4.88 -3.21
C ALA A 152 0.11 -3.50 -3.59
N GLN A 153 -0.91 -3.49 -4.46
CA GLN A 153 -1.61 -2.25 -4.84
C GLN A 153 -2.32 -1.63 -3.64
N ASP A 154 -3.07 -2.44 -2.89
CA ASP A 154 -3.86 -1.97 -1.76
C ASP A 154 -2.95 -1.50 -0.60
N ALA A 155 -1.79 -2.13 -0.40
CA ALA A 155 -0.78 -1.66 0.55
C ALA A 155 -0.18 -0.29 0.17
N ALA A 156 0.00 -0.03 -1.13
CA ALA A 156 0.53 1.24 -1.60
C ALA A 156 -0.54 2.34 -1.72
N TRP A 157 -1.81 1.96 -1.89
CA TRP A 157 -2.94 2.87 -2.06
C TRP A 157 -4.20 2.33 -1.39
N GLU A 158 -4.37 2.65 -0.11
CA GLU A 158 -5.56 2.23 0.61
C GLU A 158 -6.73 3.16 0.33
N ARG A 159 -7.69 2.65 -0.45
CA ARG A 159 -8.73 3.41 -1.13
C ARG A 159 -9.57 4.27 -0.18
N ARG A 160 -9.98 3.70 0.97
CA ARG A 160 -10.81 4.41 1.96
C ARG A 160 -10.14 5.68 2.48
N TYR A 161 -8.82 5.70 2.57
CA TYR A 161 -8.07 6.83 3.10
C TYR A 161 -7.61 7.82 2.05
N MET A 162 -7.23 7.32 0.88
CA MET A 162 -6.65 8.13 -0.19
C MET A 162 -7.70 8.71 -1.16
N ASP A 163 -8.88 8.08 -1.29
CA ASP A 163 -9.94 8.59 -2.17
C ASP A 163 -11.05 9.32 -1.40
N GLU A 164 -11.29 8.98 -0.12
CA GLU A 164 -12.51 9.38 0.59
C GLU A 164 -12.30 10.13 1.93
N VAL A 165 -11.26 9.83 2.73
CA VAL A 165 -11.27 10.23 4.15
C VAL A 165 -10.27 11.30 4.59
N THR A 166 -9.04 11.45 4.08
CA THR A 166 -8.12 12.46 4.66
C THR A 166 -6.91 12.79 3.79
N LEU A 167 -7.14 13.38 2.63
CA LEU A 167 -6.37 14.56 2.24
C LEU A 167 -7.27 15.78 2.47
N ARG A 168 -6.73 16.97 2.74
CA ARG A 168 -7.56 18.16 2.92
C ARG A 168 -8.48 18.35 1.69
N GLU A 169 -9.64 18.98 1.83
CA GLU A 169 -10.58 19.17 0.69
C GLU A 169 -9.94 19.86 -0.53
N ASP A 170 -8.87 20.64 -0.33
CA ASP A 170 -8.07 21.28 -1.39
C ASP A 170 -7.01 20.38 -2.03
N GLU A 171 -6.80 19.18 -1.50
CA GLU A 171 -5.81 18.18 -1.91
C GLU A 171 -6.45 17.00 -2.67
N GLN A 172 -7.48 17.27 -3.48
CA GLN A 172 -8.12 16.24 -4.30
C GLN A 172 -7.08 15.55 -5.20
N LEU A 173 -6.89 14.26 -4.92
CA LEU A 173 -5.97 13.40 -5.64
C LEU A 173 -6.44 13.14 -7.07
N CYS A 174 -5.53 13.22 -8.03
CA CYS A 174 -5.84 12.92 -9.43
C CYS A 174 -5.77 11.41 -9.67
N SER A 175 -6.73 10.85 -10.41
CA SER A 175 -6.82 9.42 -10.77
C SER A 175 -5.53 8.84 -11.36
N ASP A 176 -4.72 9.66 -12.04
CA ASP A 176 -3.47 9.22 -12.66
C ASP A 176 -2.38 8.93 -11.63
N LEU A 177 -2.34 9.68 -10.52
CA LEU A 177 -1.37 9.46 -9.44
C LEU A 177 -1.69 8.19 -8.66
N ALA A 178 -2.97 7.95 -8.36
CA ALA A 178 -3.44 6.70 -7.77
C ALA A 178 -3.06 5.50 -8.66
N THR A 179 -3.28 5.62 -9.97
CA THR A 179 -2.90 4.60 -10.95
C THR A 179 -1.39 4.37 -10.96
N ALA A 180 -0.58 5.43 -10.99
CA ALA A 180 0.88 5.33 -10.99
C ALA A 180 1.43 4.61 -9.75
N VAL A 181 0.91 4.95 -8.56
CA VAL A 181 1.32 4.32 -7.29
C VAL A 181 0.98 2.84 -7.28
N ARG A 182 -0.24 2.49 -7.71
CA ARG A 182 -0.72 1.10 -7.73
C ARG A 182 0.00 0.26 -8.76
N ASP A 183 0.14 0.77 -9.99
CA ASP A 183 0.86 0.08 -11.07
C ASP A 183 2.30 -0.24 -10.65
N ALA A 184 2.98 0.72 -10.03
CA ALA A 184 4.32 0.52 -9.54
C ALA A 184 4.40 -0.57 -8.45
N ALA A 185 3.49 -0.54 -7.47
CA ALA A 185 3.44 -1.55 -6.42
C ALA A 185 3.20 -2.96 -6.98
N ALA A 186 2.25 -3.08 -7.91
CA ALA A 186 1.91 -4.33 -8.57
C ALA A 186 3.10 -4.88 -9.38
N ALA A 187 3.74 -4.01 -10.17
CA ALA A 187 4.92 -4.37 -10.96
C ALA A 187 6.07 -4.84 -10.08
N LEU A 188 6.35 -4.14 -8.96
CA LEU A 188 7.39 -4.53 -8.01
C LEU A 188 7.12 -5.90 -7.39
N ALA A 189 5.86 -6.23 -7.09
CA ALA A 189 5.51 -7.54 -6.56
C ALA A 189 5.97 -8.66 -7.50
N VAL A 190 5.80 -8.50 -8.81
CA VAL A 190 6.12 -9.51 -9.82
C VAL A 190 7.41 -9.23 -10.60
N ALA A 191 8.32 -8.42 -10.05
CA ALA A 191 9.57 -8.06 -10.73
C ALA A 191 10.44 -9.29 -11.09
N ASP A 192 10.33 -10.37 -10.33
CA ASP A 192 11.01 -11.65 -10.57
C ASP A 192 10.48 -12.41 -11.79
N LEU A 193 9.28 -12.06 -12.26
CA LEU A 193 8.63 -12.67 -13.43
C LEU A 193 8.99 -11.94 -14.73
N VAL A 194 9.82 -10.89 -14.68
CA VAL A 194 10.29 -10.21 -15.89
C VAL A 194 11.07 -11.19 -16.79
N GLY A 195 10.64 -11.31 -18.04
CA GLY A 195 11.17 -12.27 -19.01
C GLY A 195 10.42 -13.61 -19.04
N THR A 196 9.37 -13.77 -18.22
CA THR A 196 8.43 -14.88 -18.34
C THR A 196 7.23 -14.48 -19.19
N ASP A 197 6.73 -15.41 -20.00
CA ASP A 197 5.65 -15.20 -20.96
C ASP A 197 5.86 -13.90 -21.79
N ASP A 198 4.84 -13.04 -21.88
CA ASP A 198 4.89 -11.76 -22.59
C ASP A 198 5.30 -10.58 -21.68
N PHE A 199 5.62 -10.83 -20.40
CA PHE A 199 5.99 -9.76 -19.47
C PHE A 199 7.46 -9.38 -19.60
N THR A 200 7.73 -8.30 -20.34
CA THR A 200 9.10 -7.85 -20.66
C THR A 200 9.61 -6.79 -19.68
N GLY A 201 10.93 -6.55 -19.68
CA GLY A 201 11.53 -5.44 -18.92
C GLY A 201 10.99 -4.07 -19.36
N SER A 202 10.60 -3.92 -20.63
CA SER A 202 9.94 -2.70 -21.11
C SER A 202 8.56 -2.51 -20.47
N HIS A 203 7.79 -3.60 -20.31
CA HIS A 203 6.50 -3.54 -19.61
C HIS A 203 6.68 -3.15 -18.15
N PHE A 204 7.65 -3.75 -17.45
CA PHE A 204 7.98 -3.40 -16.07
C PHE A 204 8.33 -1.91 -15.91
N GLU A 205 9.23 -1.39 -16.75
CA GLU A 205 9.63 0.02 -16.70
C GLU A 205 8.46 0.96 -17.05
N THR A 206 7.58 0.58 -17.98
CA THR A 206 6.36 1.34 -18.33
C THR A 206 5.43 1.51 -17.13
N LEU A 207 5.35 0.52 -16.24
CA LEU A 207 4.51 0.58 -15.03
C LEU A 207 5.16 1.40 -13.91
N LEU A 208 6.49 1.48 -13.85
CA LEU A 208 7.22 2.23 -12.82
C LEU A 208 7.46 3.70 -13.17
N GLU A 209 7.64 3.99 -14.45
CA GLU A 209 8.00 5.33 -14.92
C GLU A 209 7.05 6.44 -14.43
N PRO A 210 5.71 6.28 -14.48
CA PRO A 210 4.80 7.32 -14.02
C PRO A 210 5.06 7.75 -12.57
N TRP A 211 5.23 6.79 -11.65
CA TRP A 211 5.51 7.10 -10.25
C TRP A 211 6.87 7.80 -10.09
N ARG A 212 7.91 7.31 -10.78
CA ARG A 212 9.26 7.91 -10.73
C ARG A 212 9.29 9.34 -11.28
N LEU A 213 8.45 9.67 -12.25
CA LEU A 213 8.37 11.03 -12.80
C LEU A 213 7.60 11.99 -11.89
N CYS A 214 6.68 11.45 -11.08
CA CYS A 214 5.87 12.23 -10.14
C CYS A 214 6.60 12.49 -8.81
N SER A 215 7.41 11.54 -8.34
CA SER A 215 8.03 11.62 -7.02
C SER A 215 9.28 12.52 -6.99
N PRO A 216 9.50 13.27 -5.89
CA PRO A 216 10.63 14.20 -5.76
C PRO A 216 12.01 13.52 -5.83
N GLU A 217 12.10 12.23 -5.49
CA GLU A 217 13.34 11.44 -5.57
C GLU A 217 13.70 11.04 -7.02
N GLY A 218 12.71 10.77 -7.87
CA GLY A 218 12.97 10.49 -9.29
C GLY A 218 13.32 11.75 -10.10
N ALA A 219 12.80 12.92 -9.71
CA ALA A 219 13.18 14.21 -10.31
C ALA A 219 14.65 14.60 -10.05
N SER A 220 15.23 14.12 -8.95
CA SER A 220 16.61 14.39 -8.51
C SER A 220 17.66 13.55 -9.26
N SER A 221 17.23 12.48 -9.92
CA SER A 221 18.10 11.49 -10.57
C SER A 221 18.35 11.76 -12.06
N ARG A 222 17.82 12.86 -12.62
CA ARG A 222 18.15 13.25 -14.00
C ARG A 222 19.55 13.90 -14.04
N PRO A 223 20.48 13.45 -14.89
CA PRO A 223 21.64 14.26 -15.22
C PRO A 223 21.12 15.57 -15.81
N ARG A 224 21.48 16.71 -15.18
CA ARG A 224 21.26 18.03 -15.76
C ARG A 224 21.88 18.00 -17.15
N ALA A 225 21.04 18.00 -18.18
CA ALA A 225 21.50 18.22 -19.54
C ALA A 225 22.19 19.60 -19.54
N LEU A 226 23.51 19.57 -19.71
CA LEU A 226 24.32 20.75 -19.93
C LEU A 226 23.82 21.40 -21.22
N HIS A 227 23.12 22.52 -21.09
CA HIS A 227 22.85 23.41 -22.21
C HIS A 227 24.19 23.85 -22.81
N ARG A 228 24.40 23.52 -24.08
CA ARG A 228 25.28 24.27 -25.00
C ARG A 228 24.40 25.16 -25.86
#